data_AF-A0AAJ5K6N9-F1
#
_entry.id   AF-A0AAJ5K6N9-F1
#
_cell.length_a   1.000
_cell.length_b   1.000
_cell.length_c   1.000
_cell.angle_alpha   90.00
_cell.angle_beta   90.00
_cell.angle_gamma   90.00
#
_symmetry.space_group_name_H-M   'P 1'
#
loop_
_entity.id
_entity.type
_entity.pdbx_description
1 polymer ?
#
loop_
_entity_poly.entity_id
_entity_poly.type
_entity_poly.pdbx_seq_one_letter_code
_entity_poly.pdbx_strand_id
1 'polypeptide(L)'
;MSAEARFGVGQRVLLACTGDVPALRPALEACRSAWPQAHLALLVPAPERDAVPAWASEVLAPTTFWTLELPERLRAGHFDAAVILTAPGDSPHGLGYLCALAGIPERAGVSGEFGGQTLTHWVRPGQADSTFTLPYDLCTTHDCATQERS
;
A
#
# COMPACT_ATOMS: atom_id res chain seq x y z
N MET A 1 14.86 -11.13 10.40
CA MET A 1 13.98 -12.07 9.69
C MET A 1 13.08 -11.26 8.78
N SER A 2 13.56 -10.98 7.56
CA SER A 2 12.83 -10.22 6.56
C SER A 2 11.81 -11.14 5.90
N ALA A 3 10.52 -10.79 6.00
CA ALA A 3 9.45 -11.46 5.30
C ALA A 3 9.46 -10.98 3.84
N GLU A 4 10.21 -11.67 2.98
CA GLU A 4 10.02 -11.52 1.53
C GLU A 4 8.65 -12.11 1.19
N ALA A 5 7.71 -11.23 0.87
CA ALA A 5 6.41 -11.65 0.35
C ALA A 5 6.65 -12.34 -1.00
N ARG A 6 6.61 -13.67 -0.99
CA ARG A 6 6.81 -14.52 -2.18
C ARG A 6 5.52 -14.58 -2.98
N PHE A 7 5.31 -13.60 -3.85
CA PHE A 7 4.17 -13.62 -4.77
C PHE A 7 4.50 -14.46 -6.02
N GLY A 8 3.72 -15.51 -6.27
CA GLY A 8 3.90 -16.49 -7.34
C GLY A 8 3.10 -16.22 -8.62
N VAL A 9 3.33 -17.06 -9.64
CA VAL A 9 2.62 -17.05 -10.94
C VAL A 9 1.11 -17.12 -10.73
N GLY A 10 0.35 -16.23 -11.37
CA GLY A 10 -1.12 -16.25 -11.36
C GLY A 10 -1.76 -15.65 -10.11
N GLN A 11 -0.98 -15.13 -9.17
CA GLN A 11 -1.53 -14.44 -8.01
C GLN A 11 -2.15 -13.10 -8.40
N ARG A 12 -3.27 -12.77 -7.74
CA ARG A 12 -3.98 -11.50 -7.88
C ARG A 12 -3.61 -10.60 -6.71
N VAL A 13 -2.86 -9.55 -7.00
CA VAL A 13 -2.39 -8.60 -5.98
C VAL A 13 -3.08 -7.27 -6.17
N LEU A 14 -3.63 -6.73 -5.09
CA LEU A 14 -4.20 -5.40 -5.05
C LEU A 14 -3.12 -4.39 -4.60
N LEU A 15 -2.84 -3.38 -5.42
CA LEU A 15 -2.04 -2.23 -5.05
C LEU A 15 -3.00 -1.11 -4.60
N ALA A 16 -3.15 -0.95 -3.29
CA ALA A 16 -4.08 -0.01 -2.70
C ALA A 16 -3.35 1.29 -2.37
N CYS A 17 -3.69 2.36 -3.08
CA CYS A 17 -2.97 3.63 -3.05
C CYS A 17 -3.78 4.70 -2.30
N THR A 18 -3.11 5.47 -1.44
CA THR A 18 -3.65 6.74 -0.93
C THR A 18 -2.99 7.92 -1.67
N GLY A 19 -3.72 9.02 -1.78
CA GLY A 19 -3.20 10.26 -2.36
C GLY A 19 -2.85 10.16 -3.85
N ASP A 20 -1.84 10.92 -4.25
CA ASP A 20 -1.41 11.16 -5.64
C ASP A 20 -0.68 9.95 -6.24
N VAL A 21 -1.24 9.35 -7.28
CA VAL A 21 -0.66 8.19 -7.98
C VAL A 21 0.68 8.51 -8.66
N PRO A 22 0.88 9.69 -9.29
CA PRO A 22 2.19 10.12 -9.80
C PRO A 22 3.31 10.06 -8.75
N ALA A 23 3.09 10.53 -7.52
CA ALA A 23 4.06 10.42 -6.44
C ALA A 23 4.38 8.96 -6.05
N LEU A 24 3.41 8.06 -6.20
CA LEU A 24 3.57 6.63 -5.93
C LEU A 24 4.12 5.82 -7.11
N ARG A 25 4.34 6.44 -8.28
CA ARG A 25 4.77 5.74 -9.49
C ARG A 25 6.05 4.90 -9.31
N PRO A 26 7.13 5.37 -8.64
CA PRO A 26 8.31 4.53 -8.42
C PRO A 26 7.99 3.24 -7.65
N ALA A 27 7.09 3.32 -6.66
CA ALA A 27 6.64 2.16 -5.88
C ALA A 27 5.87 1.16 -6.75
N LEU A 28 4.95 1.68 -7.56
CA LEU A 28 4.14 0.89 -8.49
C LEU A 28 5.02 0.16 -9.50
N GLU A 29 6.00 0.84 -10.09
CA GLU A 29 6.95 0.22 -11.04
C GLU A 29 7.85 -0.82 -10.35
N ALA A 30 8.27 -0.59 -9.10
CA ALA A 30 9.01 -1.57 -8.31
C ALA A 30 8.17 -2.84 -8.08
N CYS A 31 6.89 -2.70 -7.72
CA CYS A 31 5.96 -3.82 -7.61
C CYS A 31 5.80 -4.56 -8.94
N ARG A 32 5.66 -3.84 -10.05
CA ARG A 32 5.54 -4.45 -11.38
C ARG A 32 6.80 -5.24 -11.76
N SER A 33 7.99 -4.71 -11.47
CA SER A 33 9.26 -5.37 -11.73
C SER A 33 9.49 -6.59 -10.83
N ALA A 34 9.04 -6.53 -9.57
CA ALA A 34 9.16 -7.64 -8.63
C ALA A 34 8.19 -8.79 -8.96
N TRP A 35 7.00 -8.48 -9.49
CA TRP A 35 5.95 -9.46 -9.79
C TRP A 35 5.51 -9.40 -11.26
N PRO A 36 6.42 -9.70 -12.21
CA PRO A 36 6.11 -9.57 -13.64
C PRO A 36 4.99 -10.50 -14.11
N GLN A 37 4.74 -11.59 -13.37
CA GLN A 37 3.74 -12.61 -13.66
C GLN A 37 2.46 -12.52 -12.80
N ALA A 38 2.35 -11.53 -11.91
CA ALA A 38 1.15 -11.32 -11.10
C ALA A 38 0.12 -10.45 -11.84
N HIS A 39 -1.15 -10.67 -11.54
CA HIS A 39 -2.24 -9.79 -11.94
C HIS A 39 -2.35 -8.64 -10.94
N LEU A 40 -1.84 -7.48 -11.32
CA LEU A 40 -1.80 -6.31 -10.46
C LEU A 40 -3.01 -5.42 -10.72
N ALA A 41 -3.95 -5.41 -9.79
CA ALA A 41 -5.07 -4.47 -9.79
C ALA A 41 -4.73 -3.24 -8.95
N LEU A 42 -5.24 -2.07 -9.31
CA LEU A 42 -5.07 -0.85 -8.53
C LEU A 42 -6.39 -0.40 -7.89
N LEU A 43 -6.31 -0.04 -6.61
CA LEU A 43 -7.34 0.73 -5.92
C LEU A 43 -6.78 2.15 -5.69
N VAL A 44 -7.39 3.15 -6.32
CA VAL A 44 -6.93 4.55 -6.29
C VAL A 44 -8.11 5.49 -6.02
N PRO A 45 -7.90 6.73 -5.55
CA PRO A 45 -8.98 7.72 -5.53
C PRO A 45 -9.51 8.01 -6.96
N ALA A 46 -10.81 8.28 -7.11
CA ALA A 46 -11.41 8.57 -8.43
C ALA A 46 -10.67 9.63 -9.28
N PRO A 47 -10.18 10.76 -8.71
CA PRO A 47 -9.41 11.76 -9.46
C PRO A 47 -8.12 11.22 -10.07
N GLU A 48 -7.55 10.16 -9.49
CA GLU A 48 -6.26 9.60 -9.87
C GLU A 48 -6.37 8.52 -10.95
N ARG A 49 -7.59 8.20 -11.40
CA ARG A 49 -7.86 7.12 -12.37
C ARG A 49 -6.98 7.18 -13.61
N ASP A 50 -6.78 8.37 -14.15
CA ASP A 50 -6.07 8.57 -15.42
C ASP A 50 -4.54 8.58 -15.26
N ALA A 51 -4.04 8.66 -14.03
CA ALA A 51 -2.61 8.63 -13.72
C ALA A 51 -2.06 7.20 -13.54
N VAL A 52 -2.95 6.21 -13.51
CA VAL A 52 -2.63 4.79 -13.30
C VAL A 52 -1.79 4.22 -14.45
N PRO A 53 -0.74 3.42 -14.15
CA PRO A 53 0.05 2.77 -15.19
C PRO A 53 -0.76 1.82 -16.08
N ALA A 54 -0.43 1.77 -17.37
CA ALA A 54 -1.13 0.96 -18.38
C ALA A 54 -1.01 -0.56 -18.17
N TRP A 55 -0.06 -1.03 -17.35
CA TRP A 55 0.09 -2.45 -17.03
C TRP A 55 -0.92 -2.95 -15.98
N ALA A 56 -1.68 -2.04 -15.34
CA ALA A 56 -2.70 -2.40 -14.37
C ALA A 56 -3.74 -3.32 -15.02
N SER A 57 -3.95 -4.50 -14.46
CA SER A 57 -4.95 -5.44 -15.00
C SER A 57 -6.38 -4.98 -14.77
N GLU A 58 -6.59 -4.20 -13.71
CA GLU A 58 -7.88 -3.66 -13.30
C GLU A 58 -7.67 -2.37 -12.50
N VAL A 59 -8.60 -1.41 -12.64
CA VAL A 59 -8.54 -0.13 -11.92
C VAL A 59 -9.87 0.15 -11.22
N LEU A 60 -9.84 0.06 -9.89
CA LEU A 60 -10.91 0.45 -8.99
C LEU A 60 -10.64 1.88 -8.53
N ALA A 61 -11.42 2.85 -9.04
CA ALA A 61 -11.30 4.24 -8.62
C ALA A 61 -12.63 4.78 -8.07
N PRO A 62 -12.99 4.44 -6.82
CA PRO A 62 -14.20 4.95 -6.19
C PRO A 62 -14.04 6.42 -5.78
N THR A 63 -15.14 7.15 -5.70
CA THR A 63 -15.16 8.55 -5.23
C THR A 63 -14.82 8.66 -3.74
N THR A 64 -15.08 7.61 -2.97
CA THR A 64 -14.68 7.45 -1.58
C THR A 64 -14.40 5.98 -1.30
N PHE A 65 -13.44 5.70 -0.41
CA PHE A 65 -13.12 4.33 0.01
C PHE A 65 -14.11 3.76 1.03
N TRP A 66 -14.94 4.61 1.64
CA TRP A 66 -15.80 4.24 2.76
C TRP A 66 -17.25 4.07 2.31
N THR A 67 -17.49 3.09 1.43
CA THR A 67 -18.83 2.66 1.04
C THR A 67 -19.09 1.22 1.45
N LEU A 68 -20.37 0.84 1.58
CA LEU A 68 -20.75 -0.52 1.92
C LEU A 68 -20.44 -1.52 0.78
N GLU A 69 -20.41 -1.04 -0.46
CA GLU A 69 -20.24 -1.85 -1.66
C GLU A 69 -18.76 -2.12 -1.98
N LEU A 70 -17.84 -1.25 -1.55
CA LEU A 70 -16.42 -1.41 -1.90
C LEU A 70 -15.82 -2.70 -1.32
N PRO A 71 -16.02 -3.07 -0.04
CA PRO A 71 -15.56 -4.35 0.48
C PRO A 71 -16.10 -5.56 -0.31
N GLU A 72 -17.38 -5.53 -0.69
CA GLU A 72 -18.01 -6.58 -1.50
C GLU A 72 -17.32 -6.73 -2.86
N ARG A 73 -17.06 -5.61 -3.53
CA ARG A 73 -16.37 -5.58 -4.82
C ARG A 73 -14.93 -6.09 -4.71
N LEU A 74 -14.21 -5.68 -3.67
CA LEU A 74 -12.85 -6.15 -3.42
C LEU A 74 -12.83 -7.66 -3.14
N ARG A 75 -13.79 -8.19 -2.38
CA ARG A 75 -13.92 -9.63 -2.15
C ARG A 75 -14.16 -10.40 -3.44
N ALA A 76 -15.05 -9.91 -4.30
CA ALA A 76 -15.32 -10.51 -5.61
C ALA A 76 -14.08 -10.52 -6.51
N GLY A 77 -13.10 -9.63 -6.25
CA GLY A 77 -11.81 -9.62 -6.93
C GLY A 77 -10.88 -10.79 -6.57
N HIS A 78 -11.18 -11.55 -5.51
CA HIS A 78 -10.41 -12.72 -5.06
C HIS A 78 -8.90 -12.45 -4.99
N PHE A 79 -8.51 -11.35 -4.36
CA PHE A 79 -7.10 -10.98 -4.20
C PHE A 79 -6.43 -11.88 -3.17
N ASP A 80 -5.27 -12.43 -3.53
CA ASP A 80 -4.42 -13.21 -2.62
C ASP A 80 -3.71 -12.28 -1.63
N ALA A 81 -3.46 -11.04 -2.03
CA ALA A 81 -2.76 -10.06 -1.23
C ALA A 81 -3.09 -8.61 -1.60
N ALA A 82 -2.83 -7.72 -0.65
CA ALA A 82 -2.85 -6.28 -0.84
C ALA A 82 -1.52 -5.66 -0.39
N VAL A 83 -0.99 -4.77 -1.21
CA VAL A 83 0.14 -3.89 -0.89
C VAL A 83 -0.40 -2.48 -0.79
N ILE A 84 -0.24 -1.88 0.38
CA ILE A 84 -0.76 -0.56 0.68
C ILE A 84 0.36 0.45 0.52
N LEU A 85 0.18 1.33 -0.47
CA LEU A 85 1.12 2.37 -0.84
C LEU A 85 0.51 3.70 -0.42
N THR A 86 1.14 4.39 0.51
CA THR A 86 0.62 5.65 1.03
C THR A 86 1.44 6.83 0.56
N ALA A 87 0.75 7.93 0.24
CA ALA A 87 1.40 9.22 0.09
C ALA A 87 2.04 9.66 1.42
N PRO A 88 3.06 10.53 1.39
CA PRO A 88 3.69 11.03 2.61
C PRO A 88 2.66 11.63 3.59
N GLY A 89 2.67 11.16 4.84
CA GLY A 89 1.76 11.60 5.89
C GLY A 89 0.45 10.80 5.99
N ASP A 90 0.11 9.98 4.99
CA ASP A 90 -1.06 9.11 5.06
C ASP A 90 -0.76 7.81 5.81
N SER A 91 -1.74 7.35 6.59
CA SER A 91 -1.67 6.08 7.30
C SER A 91 -2.17 4.92 6.43
N PRO A 92 -1.42 3.79 6.36
CA PRO A 92 -1.85 2.63 5.58
C PRO A 92 -3.01 1.86 6.25
N HIS A 93 -3.26 2.12 7.54
CA HIS A 93 -4.18 1.32 8.34
C HIS A 93 -5.64 1.42 7.89
N GLY A 94 -6.05 2.56 7.33
CA GLY A 94 -7.38 2.72 6.76
C GLY A 94 -7.62 1.74 5.60
N LEU A 95 -6.72 1.74 4.61
CA LEU A 95 -6.80 0.80 3.49
C LEU A 95 -6.54 -0.66 3.91
N GLY A 96 -5.68 -0.88 4.91
CA GLY A 96 -5.49 -2.21 5.50
C GLY A 96 -6.75 -2.75 6.15
N TYR A 97 -7.49 -1.92 6.87
CA TYR A 97 -8.78 -2.28 7.44
C TYR A 97 -9.82 -2.58 6.35
N LEU A 98 -9.90 -1.75 5.31
CA LEU A 98 -10.77 -2.00 4.16
C LEU A 98 -10.45 -3.35 3.49
N CYS A 99 -9.18 -3.67 3.29
CA CYS A 99 -8.75 -4.95 2.72
C CYS A 99 -9.06 -6.13 3.66
N ALA A 100 -9.00 -5.93 4.97
CA ALA A 100 -9.40 -6.94 5.95
C ALA A 100 -10.91 -7.23 5.88
N LEU A 101 -11.76 -6.19 5.73
CA LEU A 101 -13.20 -6.36 5.52
C LEU A 101 -13.53 -7.11 4.23
N ALA A 102 -12.72 -6.93 3.19
CA ALA A 102 -12.82 -7.67 1.94
C ALA A 102 -12.31 -9.13 2.04
N GLY A 103 -11.73 -9.53 3.17
CA GLY A 103 -11.19 -10.88 3.38
C GLY A 103 -9.86 -11.17 2.68
N ILE A 104 -9.11 -10.14 2.28
CA ILE A 104 -7.81 -10.31 1.63
C ILE A 104 -6.79 -10.77 2.69
N PRO A 105 -6.20 -11.98 2.58
CA PRO A 105 -5.47 -12.60 3.68
C PRO A 105 -4.15 -11.90 3.97
N GLU A 106 -3.38 -11.56 2.93
CA GLU A 106 -2.10 -10.87 3.08
C GLU A 106 -2.23 -9.37 2.83
N ARG A 107 -1.75 -8.54 3.78
CA ARG A 107 -1.86 -7.08 3.73
C ARG A 107 -0.55 -6.46 4.20
N ALA A 108 0.26 -5.98 3.25
CA ALA A 108 1.56 -5.39 3.51
C ALA A 108 1.50 -3.85 3.44
N GLY A 109 2.23 -3.19 4.33
CA GLY A 109 2.32 -1.72 4.33
C GLY A 109 3.45 -1.22 5.21
N VAL A 110 3.97 -0.04 4.86
CA VAL A 110 4.97 0.67 5.66
C VAL A 110 4.26 1.62 6.61
N SER A 111 4.51 1.53 7.92
CA SER A 111 3.91 2.43 8.91
C SER A 111 4.85 2.74 10.07
N GLY A 112 4.93 4.01 10.48
CA GLY A 112 5.62 4.41 11.70
C GLY A 112 4.83 4.10 12.98
N GLU A 113 3.53 3.83 12.85
CA GLU A 113 2.61 3.52 13.96
C GLU A 113 2.16 2.06 13.93
N PHE A 114 1.72 1.55 15.07
CA PHE A 114 1.13 0.23 15.18
C PHE A 114 -0.40 0.30 15.00
N GLY A 115 -0.90 -0.23 13.89
CA GLY A 115 -2.34 -0.30 13.61
C GLY A 115 -2.97 -1.68 13.81
N GLY A 116 -2.47 -2.49 14.75
CA GLY A 116 -3.08 -3.77 15.09
C GLY A 116 -3.02 -4.81 13.97
N GLN A 117 -4.16 -5.43 13.66
CA GLN A 117 -4.30 -6.50 12.66
C GLN A 117 -4.64 -5.99 11.25
N THR A 118 -4.64 -4.67 11.04
CA THR A 118 -4.95 -4.08 9.72
C THR A 118 -3.90 -4.45 8.67
N LEU A 119 -2.63 -4.61 9.09
CA LEU A 119 -1.54 -5.14 8.27
C LEU A 119 -1.12 -6.51 8.81
N THR A 120 -0.96 -7.50 7.93
CA THR A 120 -0.33 -8.78 8.29
C THR A 120 1.19 -8.71 8.15
N HIS A 121 1.68 -7.88 7.22
CA HIS A 121 3.10 -7.58 7.03
C HIS A 121 3.36 -6.11 7.29
N TRP A 122 3.57 -5.77 8.56
CA TRP A 122 3.95 -4.43 8.96
C TRP A 122 5.45 -4.20 8.79
N VAL A 123 5.81 -3.31 7.87
CA VAL A 123 7.19 -2.88 7.65
C VAL A 123 7.40 -1.55 8.39
N ARG A 124 8.37 -1.50 9.31
CA ARG A 124 8.73 -0.24 9.97
C ARG A 124 9.63 0.62 9.07
N PRO A 125 9.45 1.95 9.07
CA PRO A 125 10.39 2.88 8.48
C PRO A 125 11.82 2.58 8.95
N GLY A 126 12.77 2.51 8.03
CA GLY A 126 14.17 2.16 8.34
C GLY A 126 14.49 0.66 8.42
N GLN A 127 13.49 -0.24 8.43
CA GLN A 127 13.71 -1.69 8.25
C GLN A 127 13.58 -2.16 6.79
N ALA A 128 13.28 -1.23 5.87
CA ALA A 128 13.33 -1.49 4.43
C ALA A 128 14.81 -1.53 3.98
N ASP A 129 15.51 -2.60 4.34
CA ASP A 129 16.88 -2.88 3.90
C ASP A 129 16.90 -3.06 2.37
N SER A 130 17.51 -2.10 1.65
CA SER A 130 18.03 -2.08 0.27
C SER A 130 17.34 -2.78 -0.93
N THR A 131 16.27 -3.55 -0.75
CA THR A 131 15.55 -4.27 -1.83
C THR A 131 14.14 -3.71 -2.04
N PHE A 132 13.65 -2.88 -1.12
CA PHE A 132 12.41 -2.10 -1.27
C PHE A 132 12.69 -0.63 -0.96
N THR A 133 13.41 0.05 -1.85
CA THR A 133 13.67 1.48 -1.71
C THR A 133 12.46 2.27 -2.24
N LEU A 134 11.63 2.77 -1.35
CA LEU A 134 10.88 4.00 -1.62
C LEU A 134 11.77 5.17 -1.21
N PRO A 135 12.26 5.99 -2.16
CA PRO A 135 13.02 7.18 -1.82
C PRO A 135 12.04 8.25 -1.33
N TYR A 136 11.83 8.30 -0.02
CA TYR A 136 11.35 9.51 0.65
C TYR A 136 12.36 9.90 1.73
N ASP A 137 13.56 10.21 1.27
CA ASP A 137 14.51 10.97 2.07
C ASP A 137 14.11 12.45 1.97
N LEU A 138 13.15 12.88 2.79
CA LEU A 138 12.98 14.25 3.26
C LEU A 138 12.30 14.23 4.63
N CYS A 139 12.97 13.65 5.61
CA CYS A 139 12.83 14.10 6.99
C CYS A 139 14.21 14.52 7.48
N THR A 140 14.73 15.58 6.85
CA THR A 140 15.89 16.30 7.37
C THR A 140 15.45 17.00 8.65
N THR A 141 15.81 16.39 9.77
CA THR A 141 16.10 17.04 11.06
C THR A 141 15.17 18.18 11.47
N HIS A 142 14.24 17.90 12.38
CA HIS A 142 14.11 18.74 13.56
C HIS A 142 14.08 17.84 14.80
N ASP A 143 15.25 17.84 15.43
CA ASP A 143 15.47 17.52 16.81
C ASP A 143 14.34 18.07 17.69
N CYS A 144 13.68 17.21 18.44
CA CYS A 144 12.94 17.63 19.62
C CYS A 144 13.18 16.59 20.72
N ALA A 145 14.47 16.36 21.02
CA ALA A 145 14.87 15.86 22.31
C ALA A 145 15.15 17.06 23.23
N THR A 146 14.39 17.11 24.32
CA THR A 146 14.83 17.61 25.64
C THR A 146 15.01 19.13 25.81
N GLN A 147 14.08 19.74 26.56
CA GLN A 147 14.48 20.67 27.62
C GLN A 147 13.57 20.48 28.84
N GLU A 148 14.16 19.88 29.87
CA GLU A 148 13.65 19.77 31.23
C GLU A 148 13.39 21.14 31.90
N ARG A 149 12.40 21.11 32.81
CA ARG A 149 12.31 21.83 34.09
C ARG A 149 12.60 23.34 34.12
N SER A 150 11.58 24.09 34.55
CA SER A 150 11.75 25.13 35.57
C SER A 150 10.61 25.11 36.56
#